data_AF-A0A564ZCL3-F1
#
_entry.id   AF-A0A564ZCL3-F1
#
_cell.length_a   1.000
_cell.length_b   1.000
_cell.length_c   1.000
_cell.angle_alpha   90.00
_cell.angle_beta   90.00
_cell.angle_gamma   90.00
#
_symmetry.space_group_name_H-M   'P 1'
#
loop_
_entity.id
_entity.type
_entity.pdbx_description
1 polymer ?
#
loop_
_entity_poly.entity_id
_entity_poly.type
_entity_poly.pdbx_seq_one_letter_code
_entity_poly.pdbx_strand_id
1 'polypeptide(L)'
;MVLNINVGVLGHVDSGKTALSKALSTVASTAAFDKNPQSKKRGITLDLGFSSFKVDKNIPSQLLPSDTIQITLVDCPGHASLIRTVICGAHIIDLMLLVVDVNKGFQTQTAECLIIGELTCEALVVVLNKIDLLPPDKREERIAKMKSRVSKTLESTKFKNASIVAVSALPSEQSPSGEGMEDLVSALLSSIPDPRPKRSQLASQPFLFAVDHCFSKSGQGTVLTGTVLRGCVRVGETVEVPQHKLKRKIKSMQMFRNPIDEIGPGDRAGICMTQVDPSIMERGFLAAPDSLPIFQACLLTDVKRVPYFKGPLSSKQRFHVSIGQDTLLARITCLRRTSKITKIGGEEFEYEYSEQFTDEEGQSCDEMLLEFDAFSSSSVIVAPLGSLVIGARLDTDSNTPACRLSFHGRVGRVFVSPDDHRSLPIYRHKARRGEVERVVDARNCIVRGLFKRETNWDIFTGLSVTLSNTSPVGDADADPLSISGVVEGSFGQSGKCRVRLNG
;
A
#
# COMPACT_ATOMS: atom_id res chain seq x y z
N MET A 1 21.62 -25.54 -7.65
CA MET A 1 21.31 -24.09 -7.88
C MET A 1 20.81 -23.47 -6.58
N VAL A 2 21.26 -22.27 -6.21
CA VAL A 2 20.83 -21.60 -4.96
C VAL A 2 19.55 -20.82 -5.22
N LEU A 3 18.50 -21.08 -4.43
CA LEU A 3 17.25 -20.32 -4.48
C LEU A 3 17.18 -19.33 -3.31
N ASN A 4 17.17 -18.03 -3.60
CA ASN A 4 17.01 -17.00 -2.56
C ASN A 4 15.53 -16.75 -2.24
N ILE A 5 15.16 -16.73 -0.96
CA ILE A 5 13.82 -16.38 -0.47
C ILE A 5 13.95 -15.22 0.51
N ASN A 6 13.16 -14.16 0.30
CA ASN A 6 13.16 -13.01 1.18
C ASN A 6 12.07 -13.17 2.24
N VAL A 7 12.46 -13.23 3.51
CA VAL A 7 11.58 -13.48 4.64
C VAL A 7 11.57 -12.25 5.56
N GLY A 8 10.42 -11.62 5.69
CA GLY A 8 10.25 -10.43 6.52
C GLY A 8 10.08 -10.78 7.98
N VAL A 9 10.80 -10.12 8.87
CA VAL A 9 10.60 -10.26 10.33
C VAL A 9 9.88 -9.02 10.84
N LEU A 10 8.59 -9.16 11.12
CA LEU A 10 7.68 -8.06 11.48
C LEU A 10 7.05 -8.31 12.86
N GLY A 11 6.52 -7.25 13.48
CA GLY A 11 5.92 -7.32 14.81
C GLY A 11 6.20 -6.09 15.68
N HIS A 12 5.58 -6.06 16.86
CA HIS A 12 5.64 -4.93 17.80
C HIS A 12 7.06 -4.61 18.30
N VAL A 13 7.25 -3.41 18.85
CA VAL A 13 8.48 -3.03 19.57
C VAL A 13 8.80 -4.05 20.65
N ASP A 14 10.08 -4.39 20.81
CA ASP A 14 10.56 -5.35 21.81
C ASP A 14 9.96 -6.76 21.73
N SER A 15 9.29 -7.17 20.64
CA SER A 15 8.86 -8.57 20.48
C SER A 15 10.03 -9.54 20.24
N GLY A 16 11.24 -9.01 19.99
CA GLY A 16 12.47 -9.77 19.80
C GLY A 16 12.80 -10.11 18.35
N LYS A 17 12.33 -9.32 17.36
CA LYS A 17 12.61 -9.48 15.93
C LYS A 17 14.10 -9.58 15.59
N THR A 18 14.90 -8.63 16.09
CA THR A 18 16.35 -8.60 15.85
C THR A 18 17.08 -9.72 16.55
N ALA A 19 16.64 -10.10 17.77
CA ALA A 19 17.16 -11.27 18.48
C ALA A 19 16.88 -12.56 17.70
N LEU A 20 15.66 -12.73 17.20
CA LEU A 20 15.26 -13.86 16.35
C LEU A 20 16.09 -13.90 15.06
N SER A 21 16.23 -12.76 14.39
CA SER A 21 17.04 -12.65 13.18
C SER A 21 18.49 -13.04 13.45
N LYS A 22 19.07 -12.59 14.57
CA LYS A 22 20.43 -12.94 14.97
C LYS A 22 20.58 -14.43 15.29
N ALA A 23 19.59 -15.04 15.95
CA ALA A 23 19.60 -16.47 16.28
C ALA A 23 19.52 -17.37 15.03
N LEU A 24 18.80 -16.93 13.98
CA LEU A 24 18.69 -17.65 12.72
C LEU A 24 19.88 -17.45 11.78
N SER A 25 20.53 -16.29 11.83
CA SER A 25 21.46 -15.86 10.78
C SER A 25 22.86 -16.45 10.91
N THR A 26 23.44 -16.84 9.78
CA THR A 26 24.88 -17.18 9.68
C THR A 26 25.70 -16.04 9.07
N VAL A 27 25.08 -15.20 8.25
CA VAL A 27 25.73 -14.07 7.56
C VAL A 27 24.96 -12.78 7.80
N ALA A 28 25.69 -11.71 8.15
CA ALA A 28 25.16 -10.35 8.23
C ALA A 28 25.50 -9.55 6.97
N SER A 29 24.54 -8.80 6.43
CA SER A 29 24.72 -7.96 5.23
C SER A 29 24.72 -6.46 5.56
N THR A 30 23.60 -5.76 5.38
CA THR A 30 23.48 -4.29 5.53
C THR A 30 22.54 -3.96 6.68
N ALA A 31 22.89 -2.94 7.49
CA ALA A 31 22.12 -2.45 8.65
C ALA A 31 21.68 -3.51 9.69
N ALA A 32 22.15 -4.76 9.57
CA ALA A 32 21.77 -5.85 10.44
C ALA A 32 22.22 -5.64 11.89
N PHE A 33 21.42 -6.16 12.81
CA PHE A 33 21.72 -6.25 14.24
C PHE A 33 22.03 -4.90 14.89
N ASP A 34 21.33 -3.85 14.45
CA ASP A 34 21.41 -2.50 15.03
C ASP A 34 22.85 -1.97 15.13
N LYS A 35 23.70 -2.25 14.15
CA LYS A 35 25.11 -1.80 14.17
C LYS A 35 25.28 -0.29 14.18
N ASN A 36 24.31 0.47 13.65
CA ASN A 36 24.34 1.93 13.59
C ASN A 36 24.33 2.54 15.01
N PRO A 37 25.24 3.47 15.34
CA PRO A 37 25.27 4.15 16.64
C PRO A 37 23.93 4.76 17.07
N GLN A 38 23.11 5.25 16.14
CA GLN A 38 21.78 5.80 16.46
C GLN A 38 20.80 4.72 16.92
N SER A 39 20.79 3.56 16.26
CA SER A 39 19.96 2.41 16.67
C SER A 39 20.37 1.90 18.05
N LYS A 40 21.69 1.80 18.32
CA LYS A 40 22.21 1.41 19.65
C LYS A 40 21.82 2.39 20.74
N LYS A 41 21.94 3.69 20.48
CA LYS A 41 21.57 4.74 21.46
C LYS A 41 20.08 4.71 21.80
N ARG A 42 19.21 4.42 20.81
CA ARG A 42 17.76 4.38 21.01
C ARG A 42 17.23 3.00 21.41
N GLY A 43 18.05 1.95 21.33
CA GLY A 43 17.64 0.58 21.61
C GLY A 43 16.59 0.03 20.65
N ILE A 44 16.45 0.60 19.44
CA ILE A 44 15.46 0.19 18.43
C ILE A 44 16.08 0.12 17.04
N THR A 45 15.57 -0.81 16.23
CA THR A 45 15.83 -0.89 14.79
C THR A 45 15.21 0.30 14.08
N LEU A 46 16.04 1.05 13.33
CA LEU A 46 15.65 2.29 12.64
C LEU A 46 15.45 2.11 11.12
N ASP A 47 16.11 1.10 10.56
CA ASP A 47 16.17 0.79 9.13
C ASP A 47 15.89 -0.71 8.92
N LEU A 48 15.60 -1.14 7.70
CA LEU A 48 15.57 -2.55 7.32
C LEU A 48 16.95 -3.18 7.52
N GLY A 49 17.04 -4.13 8.46
CA GLY A 49 18.21 -4.95 8.66
C GLY A 49 18.19 -6.16 7.73
N PHE A 50 19.33 -6.47 7.09
CA PHE A 50 19.44 -7.61 6.18
C PHE A 50 20.46 -8.61 6.67
N SER A 51 20.00 -9.82 6.94
CA SER A 51 20.84 -10.96 7.27
C SER A 51 20.41 -12.20 6.50
N SER A 52 21.17 -13.29 6.58
CA SER A 52 20.85 -14.49 5.82
C SER A 52 21.40 -15.75 6.46
N PHE A 53 20.79 -16.87 6.11
CA PHE A 53 21.30 -18.22 6.38
C PHE A 53 20.98 -19.15 5.22
N LYS A 54 21.66 -20.29 5.17
CA LYS A 54 21.47 -21.32 4.13
C LYS A 54 20.92 -22.59 4.75
N VAL A 55 20.07 -23.26 3.99
CA VAL A 55 19.51 -24.57 4.32
C VAL A 55 19.84 -25.50 3.16
N ASP A 56 20.68 -26.50 3.45
CA ASP A 56 21.17 -27.49 2.48
C ASP A 56 20.56 -28.89 2.74
N LYS A 57 19.73 -29.04 3.78
CA LYS A 57 19.13 -30.30 4.21
C LYS A 57 17.64 -30.11 4.46
N ASN A 58 16.88 -31.20 4.34
CA ASN A 58 15.42 -31.21 4.57
C ASN A 58 14.67 -30.18 3.71
N ILE A 59 15.15 -29.95 2.49
CA ILE A 59 14.49 -29.05 1.54
C ILE A 59 13.15 -29.68 1.13
N PRO A 60 12.02 -28.98 1.35
CA PRO A 60 10.71 -29.48 0.96
C PRO A 60 10.61 -29.79 -0.53
N SER A 61 9.82 -30.80 -0.89
CA SER A 61 9.70 -31.27 -2.28
C SER A 61 9.24 -30.18 -3.25
N GLN A 62 8.42 -29.23 -2.80
CA GLN A 62 7.97 -28.10 -3.63
C GLN A 62 9.09 -27.12 -4.00
N LEU A 63 10.23 -27.13 -3.30
CA LEU A 63 11.38 -26.25 -3.58
C LEU A 63 12.50 -26.96 -4.36
N LEU A 64 12.38 -28.26 -4.58
CA LEU A 64 13.26 -29.04 -5.47
C LEU A 64 13.08 -28.59 -6.93
N PRO A 65 14.12 -28.65 -7.79
CA PRO A 65 15.42 -29.29 -7.59
C PRO A 65 16.52 -28.36 -6.99
N SER A 66 16.16 -27.36 -6.18
CA SER A 66 17.17 -26.50 -5.56
C SER A 66 17.96 -27.28 -4.49
N ASP A 67 19.29 -27.33 -4.61
CA ASP A 67 20.17 -28.02 -3.65
C ASP A 67 20.40 -27.23 -2.36
N THR A 68 20.27 -25.90 -2.46
CA THR A 68 20.47 -24.97 -1.35
C THR A 68 19.38 -23.90 -1.39
N ILE A 69 18.67 -23.74 -0.29
CA ILE A 69 17.77 -22.61 -0.07
C ILE A 69 18.51 -21.56 0.74
N GLN A 70 18.56 -20.34 0.23
CA GLN A 70 19.09 -19.20 0.95
C GLN A 70 17.94 -18.35 1.45
N ILE A 71 17.86 -18.17 2.76
CA ILE A 71 16.87 -17.31 3.40
C ILE A 71 17.54 -15.97 3.68
N THR A 72 17.03 -14.91 3.08
CA THR A 72 17.38 -13.53 3.38
C THR A 72 16.34 -12.96 4.34
N LEU A 73 16.74 -12.70 5.57
CA LEU A 73 15.89 -12.07 6.59
C LEU A 73 15.88 -10.56 6.40
N VAL A 74 14.69 -9.99 6.33
CA VAL A 74 14.41 -8.55 6.27
C VAL A 74 13.84 -8.12 7.62
N ASP A 75 14.72 -7.74 8.54
CA ASP A 75 14.37 -7.28 9.90
C ASP A 75 13.74 -5.89 9.83
N CYS A 76 12.44 -5.81 10.07
CA CYS A 76 11.68 -4.57 9.96
C CYS A 76 11.63 -3.84 11.31
N PRO A 77 11.66 -2.50 11.31
CA PRO A 77 11.54 -1.74 12.54
C PRO A 77 10.16 -1.94 13.20
N GLY A 78 10.14 -2.03 14.53
CA GLY A 78 8.88 -2.21 15.29
C GLY A 78 8.22 -0.93 15.76
N HIS A 79 8.96 0.19 15.76
CA HIS A 79 8.47 1.45 16.34
C HIS A 79 7.39 2.09 15.48
N ALA A 80 6.33 2.62 16.10
CA ALA A 80 5.18 3.17 15.40
C ALA A 80 5.55 4.22 14.35
N SER A 81 6.53 5.08 14.65
CA SER A 81 7.00 6.14 13.73
C SER A 81 7.69 5.62 12.47
N LEU A 82 8.05 4.33 12.43
CA LEU A 82 8.82 3.71 11.34
C LEU A 82 7.96 2.81 10.44
N ILE A 83 6.64 2.92 10.55
CA ILE A 83 5.70 2.15 9.72
C ILE A 83 5.92 2.36 8.21
N ARG A 84 6.41 3.54 7.80
CA ARG A 84 6.78 3.81 6.40
C ARG A 84 7.84 2.83 5.90
N THR A 85 8.87 2.60 6.71
CA THR A 85 9.95 1.65 6.43
C THR A 85 9.42 0.21 6.35
N VAL A 86 8.47 -0.15 7.23
CA VAL A 86 7.82 -1.48 7.21
C VAL A 86 7.05 -1.69 5.90
N ILE A 87 6.27 -0.70 5.46
CA ILE A 87 5.50 -0.78 4.20
C ILE A 87 6.45 -0.94 3.01
N CYS A 88 7.52 -0.15 2.94
CA CYS A 88 8.50 -0.24 1.85
C CYS A 88 9.23 -1.60 1.83
N GLY A 89 9.56 -2.15 3.01
CA GLY A 89 10.17 -3.48 3.14
C GLY A 89 9.21 -4.62 2.81
N ALA A 90 7.92 -4.46 3.07
CA ALA A 90 6.91 -5.48 2.82
C ALA A 90 6.76 -5.84 1.33
N HIS A 91 7.14 -4.95 0.41
CA HIS A 91 7.11 -5.20 -1.03
C HIS A 91 8.23 -6.13 -1.55
N ILE A 92 9.30 -6.35 -0.78
CA ILE A 92 10.44 -7.20 -1.18
C ILE A 92 10.40 -8.59 -0.53
N ILE A 93 9.34 -8.90 0.21
CA ILE A 93 9.21 -10.10 1.04
C ILE A 93 8.30 -11.13 0.36
N ASP A 94 8.73 -12.38 0.31
CA ASP A 94 7.95 -13.52 -0.18
C ASP A 94 7.04 -14.07 0.96
N LEU A 95 7.59 -14.17 2.17
CA LEU A 95 6.94 -14.72 3.36
C LEU A 95 7.19 -13.87 4.60
N MET A 96 6.18 -13.72 5.44
CA MET A 96 6.27 -12.95 6.69
C MET A 96 6.42 -13.85 7.92
N LEU A 97 7.36 -13.53 8.79
CA LEU A 97 7.41 -13.94 10.20
C LEU A 97 6.77 -12.85 11.04
N LEU A 98 5.62 -13.13 11.66
CA LEU A 98 4.98 -12.22 12.61
C LEU A 98 5.40 -12.60 14.03
N VAL A 99 6.33 -11.83 14.61
CA VAL A 99 6.89 -12.06 15.94
C VAL A 99 6.00 -11.42 17.01
N VAL A 100 5.48 -12.25 17.89
CA VAL A 100 4.55 -11.89 18.97
C VAL A 100 5.21 -12.24 20.30
N ASP A 101 5.23 -11.29 21.24
CA ASP A 101 5.62 -11.58 22.63
C ASP A 101 4.51 -12.44 23.27
N VAL A 102 4.85 -13.66 23.67
CA VAL A 102 3.88 -14.63 24.21
C VAL A 102 3.18 -14.12 25.48
N ASN A 103 3.77 -13.19 26.21
CA ASN A 103 3.19 -12.61 27.42
C ASN A 103 2.18 -11.50 27.13
N LYS A 104 2.36 -10.79 26.00
CA LYS A 104 1.54 -9.61 25.64
C LYS A 104 0.50 -9.93 24.57
N GLY A 105 0.76 -10.91 23.71
CA GLY A 105 -0.10 -11.22 22.56
C GLY A 105 -0.08 -10.13 21.50
N PHE A 106 -1.18 -9.99 20.76
CA PHE A 106 -1.31 -9.01 19.69
C PHE A 106 -1.39 -7.59 20.25
N GLN A 107 -0.51 -6.72 19.75
CA GLN A 107 -0.47 -5.29 20.06
C GLN A 107 -0.78 -4.49 18.79
N THR A 108 -0.95 -3.17 18.90
CA THR A 108 -1.36 -2.28 17.79
C THR A 108 -0.52 -2.47 16.53
N GLN A 109 0.81 -2.48 16.67
CA GLN A 109 1.75 -2.64 15.56
C GLN A 109 1.76 -4.07 15.03
N THR A 110 1.48 -5.08 15.86
CA THR A 110 1.30 -6.47 15.40
C THR A 110 0.09 -6.57 14.47
N ALA A 111 -1.01 -5.89 14.80
CA ALA A 111 -2.20 -5.83 13.95
C ALA A 111 -1.94 -5.05 12.65
N GLU A 112 -1.24 -3.90 12.71
CA GLU A 112 -0.84 -3.17 11.49
C GLU A 112 0.08 -4.02 10.59
N CYS A 113 1.04 -4.75 11.17
CA CYS A 113 1.90 -5.67 10.43
C CYS A 113 1.11 -6.81 9.78
N LEU A 114 0.09 -7.35 10.45
CA LEU A 114 -0.78 -8.39 9.89
C LEU A 114 -1.51 -7.85 8.64
N ILE A 115 -2.09 -6.65 8.71
CA ILE A 115 -2.76 -6.01 7.57
C ILE A 115 -1.77 -5.82 6.41
N ILE A 116 -0.56 -5.32 6.68
CA ILE A 116 0.48 -5.18 5.64
C ILE A 116 0.81 -6.54 5.02
N GLY A 117 1.01 -7.58 5.84
CA GLY A 117 1.24 -8.94 5.36
C GLY A 117 0.10 -9.45 4.48
N GLU A 118 -1.16 -9.17 4.83
CA GLU A 118 -2.33 -9.55 4.02
C GLU A 118 -2.32 -8.89 2.65
N LEU A 119 -1.72 -7.71 2.52
CA LEU A 119 -1.62 -6.99 1.26
C LEU A 119 -0.40 -7.38 0.43
N THR A 120 0.72 -7.76 1.07
CA THR A 120 2.00 -7.92 0.36
C THR A 120 2.55 -9.34 0.31
N CYS A 121 2.26 -10.18 1.31
CA CYS A 121 2.91 -11.49 1.46
C CYS A 121 2.00 -12.64 1.04
N GLU A 122 2.55 -13.73 0.51
CA GLU A 122 1.77 -14.91 0.12
C GLU A 122 1.52 -15.85 1.31
N ALA A 123 2.49 -15.94 2.21
CA ALA A 123 2.45 -16.80 3.38
C ALA A 123 2.88 -16.07 4.65
N LEU A 124 2.41 -16.60 5.80
CA LEU A 124 2.71 -16.10 7.14
C LEU A 124 3.09 -17.27 8.04
N VAL A 125 4.09 -17.07 8.90
CA VAL A 125 4.35 -17.90 10.08
C VAL A 125 4.34 -17.00 11.31
N VAL A 126 3.55 -17.37 12.32
CA VAL A 126 3.54 -16.64 13.59
C VAL A 126 4.59 -17.24 14.53
N VAL A 127 5.39 -16.37 15.12
CA VAL A 127 6.43 -16.74 16.09
C VAL A 127 6.03 -16.19 17.45
N LEU A 128 5.66 -17.08 18.38
CA LEU A 128 5.43 -16.73 19.79
C LEU A 128 6.78 -16.75 20.52
N ASN A 129 7.40 -15.59 20.63
CA ASN A 129 8.72 -15.43 21.23
C ASN A 129 8.64 -15.17 22.75
N LYS A 130 9.78 -15.33 23.43
CA LYS A 130 9.98 -15.12 24.88
C LYS A 130 9.26 -16.14 25.78
N ILE A 131 9.23 -17.39 25.35
CA ILE A 131 8.67 -18.49 26.17
C ILE A 131 9.48 -18.76 27.43
N ASP A 132 10.74 -18.35 27.46
CA ASP A 132 11.64 -18.42 28.62
C ASP A 132 11.10 -17.63 29.82
N LEU A 133 10.41 -16.52 29.57
CA LEU A 133 9.81 -15.67 30.60
C LEU A 133 8.53 -16.25 31.22
N LEU A 134 7.99 -17.33 30.66
CA LEU A 134 6.82 -17.99 31.21
C LEU A 134 7.19 -18.86 32.42
N PRO A 135 6.39 -18.85 33.50
CA PRO A 135 6.57 -19.75 34.63
C PRO A 135 6.62 -21.22 34.16
N PRO A 136 7.65 -22.01 34.54
CA PRO A 136 7.83 -23.37 34.04
C PRO A 136 6.60 -24.27 34.24
N ASP A 137 5.91 -24.11 35.37
CA ASP A 137 4.71 -24.85 35.76
C ASP A 137 3.47 -24.54 34.89
N LYS A 138 3.44 -23.39 34.23
CA LYS A 138 2.30 -22.91 33.41
C LYS A 138 2.66 -22.63 31.97
N ARG A 139 3.90 -22.96 31.55
CA ARG A 139 4.44 -22.60 30.24
C ARG A 139 3.60 -23.18 29.11
N GLU A 140 3.38 -24.48 29.11
CA GLU A 140 2.63 -25.18 28.06
C GLU A 140 1.18 -24.70 27.95
N GLU A 141 0.49 -24.56 29.09
CA GLU A 141 -0.90 -24.05 29.13
C GLU A 141 -0.99 -22.65 28.53
N ARG A 142 -0.08 -21.74 28.91
CA ARG A 142 -0.06 -20.36 28.40
C ARG A 142 0.26 -20.30 26.92
N ILE A 143 1.19 -21.11 26.43
CA ILE A 143 1.50 -21.22 25.00
C ILE A 143 0.28 -21.72 24.24
N ALA A 144 -0.37 -22.79 24.68
CA ALA A 144 -1.57 -23.34 24.03
C ALA A 144 -2.72 -22.33 23.98
N LYS A 145 -2.96 -21.62 25.10
CA LYS A 145 -3.96 -20.55 25.18
C LYS A 145 -3.65 -19.41 24.20
N MET A 146 -2.37 -19.00 24.10
CA MET A 146 -1.95 -17.95 23.17
C MET A 146 -2.09 -18.41 21.72
N LYS A 147 -1.68 -19.63 21.38
CA LYS A 147 -1.88 -20.22 20.05
C LYS A 147 -3.35 -20.15 19.62
N SER A 148 -4.27 -20.60 20.49
CA SER A 148 -5.72 -20.55 20.20
C SER A 148 -6.23 -19.12 19.96
N ARG A 149 -5.77 -18.13 20.76
CA ARG A 149 -6.15 -16.72 20.57
C ARG A 149 -5.65 -16.16 19.25
N VAL A 150 -4.42 -16.47 18.87
CA VAL A 150 -3.86 -16.05 17.59
C VAL A 150 -4.59 -16.71 16.44
N SER A 151 -4.83 -18.02 16.48
CA SER A 151 -5.60 -18.72 15.44
C SER A 151 -6.96 -18.07 15.19
N LYS A 152 -7.71 -17.75 16.26
CA LYS A 152 -8.99 -17.02 16.15
C LYS A 152 -8.87 -15.65 15.49
N THR A 153 -7.75 -14.95 15.71
CA THR A 153 -7.50 -13.66 15.08
C THR A 153 -7.22 -13.82 13.59
N LEU A 154 -6.57 -14.91 13.19
CA LEU A 154 -6.22 -15.20 11.80
C LEU A 154 -7.38 -15.80 10.99
N GLU A 155 -8.43 -16.33 11.63
CA GLU A 155 -9.58 -16.98 10.97
C GLU A 155 -10.25 -16.11 9.89
N SER A 156 -10.34 -14.80 10.14
CA SER A 156 -10.94 -13.83 9.20
C SER A 156 -9.98 -13.33 8.11
N THR A 157 -8.73 -13.81 8.12
CA THR A 157 -7.67 -13.37 7.21
C THR A 157 -7.35 -14.45 6.18
N LYS A 158 -6.59 -14.11 5.15
CA LYS A 158 -6.06 -15.13 4.23
C LYS A 158 -5.07 -16.10 4.89
N PHE A 159 -4.62 -15.81 6.11
CA PHE A 159 -3.63 -16.59 6.87
C PHE A 159 -4.24 -17.52 7.92
N LYS A 160 -5.53 -17.89 7.79
CA LYS A 160 -6.24 -18.78 8.73
C LYS A 160 -5.52 -20.09 9.08
N ASN A 161 -4.69 -20.60 8.17
CA ASN A 161 -3.95 -21.86 8.32
C ASN A 161 -2.44 -21.64 8.59
N ALA A 162 -2.02 -20.43 8.94
CA ALA A 162 -0.62 -20.14 9.20
C ALA A 162 -0.07 -20.94 10.39
N SER A 163 1.15 -21.44 10.26
CA SER A 163 1.86 -22.15 11.32
C SER A 163 2.17 -21.21 12.49
N ILE A 164 1.99 -21.70 13.72
CA ILE A 164 2.29 -20.96 14.95
C ILE A 164 3.35 -21.71 15.77
N VAL A 165 4.56 -21.18 15.80
CA VAL A 165 5.72 -21.79 16.48
C VAL A 165 6.06 -20.99 17.72
N ALA A 166 6.39 -21.67 18.82
CA ALA A 166 6.78 -21.05 20.08
C ALA A 166 8.29 -21.16 20.25
N VAL A 167 8.96 -20.06 20.56
CA VAL A 167 10.43 -19.98 20.61
C VAL A 167 10.93 -19.10 21.74
N SER A 168 12.19 -19.32 22.13
CA SER A 168 12.99 -18.33 22.85
C SER A 168 14.21 -17.99 21.99
N ALA A 169 14.21 -16.78 21.42
CA ALA A 169 15.31 -16.33 20.55
C ALA A 169 16.61 -15.99 21.31
N LEU A 170 16.56 -15.85 22.63
CA LEU A 170 17.75 -15.56 23.43
C LEU A 170 18.49 -16.85 23.79
N PRO A 171 19.81 -16.90 23.61
CA PRO A 171 20.62 -18.02 24.07
C PRO A 171 20.48 -18.25 25.58
N SER A 172 20.45 -19.51 25.99
CA SER A 172 20.58 -19.93 27.38
C SER A 172 21.66 -21.01 27.51
N GLU A 173 22.10 -21.32 28.73
CA GLU A 173 23.06 -22.42 28.95
C GLU A 173 22.57 -23.76 28.40
N GLN A 174 21.24 -23.96 28.40
CA GLN A 174 20.58 -25.17 27.92
C GLN A 174 20.32 -25.14 26.41
N SER A 175 20.34 -23.96 25.78
CA SER A 175 20.03 -23.79 24.36
C SER A 175 20.86 -22.63 23.78
N PRO A 176 22.11 -22.89 23.35
CA PRO A 176 23.04 -21.87 22.88
C PRO A 176 22.55 -21.08 21.65
N SER A 177 21.66 -21.67 20.85
CA SER A 177 21.02 -21.06 19.68
C SER A 177 19.63 -20.50 19.96
N GLY A 178 19.10 -20.67 21.17
CA GLY A 178 17.68 -20.43 21.50
C GLY A 178 16.82 -21.70 21.42
N GLU A 179 15.67 -21.67 22.08
CA GLU A 179 14.69 -22.78 22.20
C GLU A 179 13.69 -22.74 21.03
N GLY A 180 13.39 -23.88 20.39
CA GLY A 180 12.37 -23.99 19.32
C GLY A 180 12.81 -23.49 17.94
N MET A 181 14.10 -23.21 17.74
CA MET A 181 14.62 -22.64 16.48
C MET A 181 14.59 -23.62 15.30
N GLU A 182 14.84 -24.90 15.55
CA GLU A 182 14.77 -25.94 14.50
C GLU A 182 13.33 -26.12 14.00
N ASP A 183 12.35 -26.16 14.91
CA ASP A 183 10.93 -26.21 14.59
C ASP A 183 10.50 -24.98 13.78
N LEU A 184 11.03 -23.80 14.12
CA LEU A 184 10.77 -22.58 13.36
C LEU A 184 11.32 -22.66 11.94
N VAL A 185 12.55 -23.15 11.76
CA VAL A 185 13.13 -23.33 10.42
C VAL A 185 12.33 -24.34 9.61
N SER A 186 11.92 -25.46 10.22
CA SER A 186 11.08 -26.47 9.59
C SER A 186 9.73 -25.89 9.15
N ALA A 187 9.02 -25.21 10.05
CA ALA A 187 7.74 -24.57 9.77
C ALA A 187 7.85 -23.46 8.72
N LEU A 188 8.94 -22.69 8.75
CA LEU A 188 9.26 -21.70 7.74
C LEU A 188 9.37 -22.37 6.37
N LEU A 189 10.24 -23.37 6.23
CA LEU A 189 10.47 -24.07 4.97
C LEU A 189 9.18 -24.70 4.41
N SER A 190 8.39 -25.35 5.26
CA SER A 190 7.11 -25.95 4.84
C SER A 190 6.08 -24.92 4.36
N SER A 191 6.19 -23.67 4.84
CA SER A 191 5.24 -22.59 4.53
C SER A 191 5.65 -21.75 3.32
N ILE A 192 6.86 -21.95 2.77
CA ILE A 192 7.33 -21.20 1.60
C ILE A 192 6.59 -21.72 0.35
N PRO A 193 5.79 -20.87 -0.33
CA PRO A 193 5.29 -21.21 -1.66
C PRO A 193 6.44 -21.23 -2.66
N ASP A 194 6.39 -22.11 -3.66
CA ASP A 194 7.41 -22.12 -4.72
C ASP A 194 7.37 -20.80 -5.51
N PRO A 195 8.40 -19.94 -5.42
CA PRO A 195 8.36 -18.63 -6.06
C PRO A 195 8.73 -18.69 -7.55
N ARG A 196 9.25 -19.82 -8.05
CA ARG A 196 9.84 -19.91 -9.40
C ARG A 196 8.83 -19.65 -10.53
N PRO A 197 7.58 -20.14 -10.49
CA PRO A 197 6.60 -19.82 -11.53
C PRO A 197 6.34 -18.32 -11.66
N LYS A 198 6.12 -17.64 -10.52
CA LYS A 198 5.91 -16.20 -10.46
C LYS A 198 7.15 -15.43 -10.91
N ARG A 199 8.34 -15.81 -10.44
CA ARG A 199 9.62 -15.17 -10.81
C ARG A 199 9.94 -15.33 -12.29
N SER A 200 9.64 -16.49 -12.89
CA SER A 200 9.80 -16.71 -14.33
C SER A 200 8.93 -15.77 -15.16
N GLN A 201 7.66 -15.56 -14.75
CA GLN A 201 6.77 -14.58 -15.39
C GLN A 201 7.26 -13.14 -15.22
N LEU A 202 7.85 -12.80 -14.07
CA LEU A 202 8.40 -11.47 -13.81
C LEU A 202 9.72 -11.22 -14.56
N ALA A 203 10.48 -12.26 -14.88
CA ALA A 203 11.80 -12.14 -15.51
C ALA A 203 11.74 -11.57 -16.93
N SER A 204 10.62 -11.75 -17.65
CA SER A 204 10.43 -11.21 -18.99
C SER A 204 10.00 -9.73 -19.02
N GLN A 205 9.68 -9.15 -17.86
CA GLN A 205 9.29 -7.74 -17.76
C GLN A 205 10.52 -6.81 -17.70
N PRO A 206 10.35 -5.50 -17.94
CA PRO A 206 11.44 -4.54 -17.78
C PRO A 206 12.03 -4.56 -16.37
N PHE A 207 13.37 -4.54 -16.29
CA PHE A 207 14.13 -4.58 -15.04
C PHE A 207 13.64 -3.53 -14.04
N LEU A 208 13.43 -3.96 -12.79
CA LEU A 208 13.08 -3.10 -11.67
C LEU A 208 13.72 -3.63 -10.40
N PHE A 209 14.48 -2.77 -9.73
CA PHE A 209 15.28 -3.08 -8.56
C PHE A 209 14.99 -2.07 -7.46
N ALA A 210 14.49 -2.56 -6.33
CA ALA A 210 14.19 -1.76 -5.15
C ALA A 210 15.49 -1.55 -4.36
N VAL A 211 15.99 -0.31 -4.35
CA VAL A 211 17.19 0.08 -3.62
C VAL A 211 16.82 0.41 -2.18
N ASP A 212 17.50 -0.24 -1.24
CA ASP A 212 17.38 0.03 0.21
C ASP A 212 18.54 0.84 0.77
N HIS A 213 19.75 0.72 0.21
CA HIS A 213 20.89 1.53 0.61
C HIS A 213 21.75 1.92 -0.59
N CYS A 214 22.34 3.11 -0.51
CA CYS A 214 23.29 3.63 -1.48
C CYS A 214 24.51 4.20 -0.74
N PHE A 215 25.71 3.81 -1.13
CA PHE A 215 26.94 4.32 -0.51
C PHE A 215 28.13 4.32 -1.48
N SER A 216 29.03 5.27 -1.30
CA SER A 216 30.31 5.31 -2.02
C SER A 216 31.28 4.29 -1.44
N LYS A 217 31.99 3.58 -2.33
CA LYS A 217 33.13 2.74 -1.98
C LYS A 217 34.38 3.28 -2.68
N SER A 218 35.33 3.75 -1.87
CA SER A 218 36.56 4.38 -2.34
C SER A 218 37.26 3.55 -3.43
N GLY A 219 37.59 4.19 -4.55
CA GLY A 219 38.24 3.57 -5.71
C GLY A 219 37.36 2.62 -6.56
N GLN A 220 36.15 2.25 -6.11
CA GLN A 220 35.29 1.30 -6.83
C GLN A 220 34.12 1.98 -7.55
N GLY A 221 33.53 3.00 -6.91
CA GLY A 221 32.34 3.71 -7.38
C GLY A 221 31.26 3.72 -6.31
N THR A 222 30.00 3.85 -6.73
CA THR A 222 28.84 3.88 -5.84
C THR A 222 28.15 2.54 -5.89
N VAL A 223 27.88 1.98 -4.72
CA VAL A 223 27.26 0.68 -4.53
C VAL A 223 25.83 0.91 -4.05
N LEU A 224 24.88 0.31 -4.76
CA LEU A 224 23.47 0.29 -4.42
C LEU A 224 23.10 -1.14 -4.04
N THR A 225 22.57 -1.34 -2.84
CA THR A 225 22.04 -2.65 -2.42
C THR A 225 20.53 -2.64 -2.48
N GLY A 226 19.97 -3.78 -2.87
CA GLY A 226 18.55 -3.87 -3.17
C GLY A 226 18.10 -5.27 -3.54
N THR A 227 16.82 -5.38 -3.87
CA THR A 227 16.18 -6.62 -4.31
C THR A 227 15.54 -6.41 -5.68
N VAL A 228 15.75 -7.36 -6.59
CA VAL A 228 15.11 -7.35 -7.92
C VAL A 228 13.63 -7.69 -7.75
N LEU A 229 12.75 -6.79 -8.20
CA LEU A 229 11.30 -7.01 -8.18
C LEU A 229 10.81 -7.72 -9.44
N ARG A 230 11.38 -7.37 -10.60
CA ARG A 230 11.08 -7.96 -11.91
C ARG A 230 12.18 -7.68 -12.92
N GLY A 231 12.14 -8.40 -14.04
CA GLY A 231 13.16 -8.39 -15.09
C GLY A 231 14.49 -8.97 -14.65
N CYS A 232 15.38 -9.15 -15.61
CA CYS A 232 16.77 -9.52 -15.38
C CYS A 232 17.69 -8.39 -15.83
N VAL A 233 18.91 -8.36 -15.27
CA VAL A 233 19.96 -7.45 -15.74
C VAL A 233 21.32 -8.13 -15.66
N ARG A 234 22.22 -7.77 -16.58
CA ARG A 234 23.59 -8.28 -16.63
C ARG A 234 24.64 -7.19 -16.42
N VAL A 235 25.83 -7.61 -15.99
CA VAL A 235 26.99 -6.69 -15.92
C VAL A 235 27.24 -6.09 -17.30
N GLY A 236 27.49 -4.78 -17.34
CA GLY A 236 27.70 -4.01 -18.58
C GLY A 236 26.43 -3.39 -19.17
N GLU A 237 25.24 -3.84 -18.78
CA GLU A 237 23.97 -3.25 -19.23
C GLU A 237 23.72 -1.88 -18.59
N THR A 238 22.84 -1.09 -19.23
CA THR A 238 22.49 0.26 -18.79
C THR A 238 21.21 0.22 -17.99
N VAL A 239 21.24 0.81 -16.79
CA VAL A 239 20.09 1.04 -15.93
C VAL A 239 19.87 2.54 -15.74
N GLU A 240 18.67 2.89 -15.28
CA GLU A 240 18.28 4.26 -15.01
C GLU A 240 17.94 4.45 -13.53
N VAL A 241 18.33 5.61 -13.00
CA VAL A 241 17.75 6.20 -11.78
C VAL A 241 16.62 7.14 -12.21
N PRO A 242 15.34 6.71 -12.15
CA PRO A 242 14.26 7.42 -12.86
C PRO A 242 13.98 8.81 -12.30
N GLN A 243 14.06 8.98 -10.98
CA GLN A 243 13.86 10.27 -10.31
C GLN A 243 14.79 11.38 -10.85
N HIS A 244 15.98 10.99 -11.34
CA HIS A 244 17.00 11.89 -11.88
C HIS A 244 17.21 11.76 -13.39
N LYS A 245 16.42 10.90 -14.06
CA LYS A 245 16.60 10.50 -15.47
C LYS A 245 18.05 10.15 -15.82
N LEU A 246 18.75 9.54 -14.86
CA LEU A 246 20.19 9.32 -14.94
C LEU A 246 20.47 7.89 -15.41
N LYS A 247 20.99 7.74 -16.63
CA LYS A 247 21.35 6.44 -17.21
C LYS A 247 22.82 6.11 -16.96
N ARG A 248 23.11 4.91 -16.47
CA ARG A 248 24.46 4.44 -16.10
C ARG A 248 24.64 2.96 -16.39
N LYS A 249 25.86 2.56 -16.74
CA LYS A 249 26.23 1.15 -16.93
C LYS A 249 26.58 0.48 -15.62
N ILE A 250 26.18 -0.77 -15.48
CA ILE A 250 26.57 -1.63 -14.36
C ILE A 250 28.04 -2.03 -14.53
N LYS A 251 28.88 -1.68 -13.56
CA LYS A 251 30.31 -2.04 -13.56
C LYS A 251 30.53 -3.46 -13.04
N SER A 252 29.85 -3.82 -11.97
CA SER A 252 29.95 -5.15 -11.34
C SER A 252 28.75 -5.38 -10.44
N MET A 253 28.38 -6.64 -10.23
CA MET A 253 27.37 -7.04 -9.25
C MET A 253 27.93 -8.05 -8.26
N GLN A 254 27.41 -8.04 -7.04
CA GLN A 254 27.75 -9.01 -6.02
C GLN A 254 26.51 -9.46 -5.25
N MET A 255 26.48 -10.74 -4.92
CA MET A 255 25.46 -11.35 -4.08
C MET A 255 26.14 -12.12 -2.95
N PHE A 256 25.85 -11.75 -1.70
CA PHE A 256 26.49 -12.30 -0.49
C PHE A 256 28.03 -12.40 -0.57
N ARG A 257 28.66 -11.31 -1.05
CA ARG A 257 30.12 -11.17 -1.24
C ARG A 257 30.72 -12.01 -2.38
N ASN A 258 29.91 -12.72 -3.15
CA ASN A 258 30.35 -13.41 -4.35
C ASN A 258 30.05 -12.57 -5.59
N PRO A 259 30.97 -12.47 -6.56
CA PRO A 259 30.68 -11.82 -7.84
C PRO A 259 29.63 -12.60 -8.62
N ILE A 260 28.75 -11.89 -9.32
CA ILE A 260 27.70 -12.48 -10.17
C ILE A 260 27.54 -11.65 -11.44
N ASP A 261 27.26 -12.31 -12.57
CA ASP A 261 27.15 -11.67 -13.88
C ASP A 261 25.71 -11.27 -14.25
N GLU A 262 24.72 -11.91 -13.62
CA GLU A 262 23.29 -11.72 -13.87
C GLU A 262 22.51 -11.84 -12.57
N ILE A 263 21.46 -11.03 -12.43
CA ILE A 263 20.50 -11.10 -11.33
C ILE A 263 19.08 -11.06 -11.90
N GLY A 264 18.16 -11.75 -11.23
CA GLY A 264 16.75 -11.84 -11.63
C GLY A 264 15.79 -11.71 -10.45
N PRO A 265 14.47 -11.84 -10.67
CA PRO A 265 13.45 -11.55 -9.67
C PRO A 265 13.65 -12.32 -8.35
N GLY A 266 13.60 -11.61 -7.23
CA GLY A 266 13.80 -12.12 -5.87
C GLY A 266 15.25 -12.12 -5.39
N ASP A 267 16.22 -11.89 -6.27
CA ASP A 267 17.62 -11.80 -5.91
C ASP A 267 17.94 -10.52 -5.15
N ARG A 268 18.65 -10.67 -4.04
CA ARG A 268 19.26 -9.55 -3.31
C ARG A 268 20.71 -9.38 -3.73
N ALA A 269 21.05 -8.20 -4.24
CA ALA A 269 22.38 -7.93 -4.77
C ALA A 269 22.88 -6.52 -4.41
N GLY A 270 24.19 -6.33 -4.51
CA GLY A 270 24.84 -5.04 -4.59
C GLY A 270 25.26 -4.76 -6.03
N ILE A 271 24.79 -3.64 -6.59
CA ILE A 271 25.13 -3.17 -7.93
C ILE A 271 26.12 -2.02 -7.78
N CYS A 272 27.28 -2.12 -8.43
CA CYS A 272 28.28 -1.05 -8.47
C CYS A 272 28.15 -0.27 -9.78
N MET A 273 28.04 1.05 -9.67
CA MET A 273 28.00 1.99 -10.79
C MET A 273 29.08 3.06 -10.65
N THR A 274 29.59 3.56 -11.78
CA THR A 274 30.53 4.69 -11.79
C THR A 274 29.80 6.01 -11.90
N GLN A 275 30.37 7.09 -11.32
CA GLN A 275 29.91 8.47 -11.52
C GLN A 275 28.43 8.68 -11.12
N VAL A 276 28.05 8.12 -9.97
CA VAL A 276 26.77 8.33 -9.31
C VAL A 276 27.07 8.89 -7.93
N ASP A 277 26.58 10.07 -7.59
CA ASP A 277 26.73 10.60 -6.23
C ASP A 277 25.81 9.79 -5.29
N PRO A 278 26.28 9.23 -4.16
CA PRO A 278 25.39 8.53 -3.23
C PRO A 278 24.22 9.36 -2.73
N SER A 279 24.38 10.70 -2.66
CA SER A 279 23.33 11.61 -2.21
C SER A 279 22.14 11.70 -3.17
N ILE A 280 22.24 11.18 -4.40
CA ILE A 280 21.09 11.21 -5.33
C ILE A 280 19.94 10.33 -4.85
N MET A 281 20.22 9.31 -4.03
CA MET A 281 19.22 8.34 -3.62
C MET A 281 19.65 7.66 -2.33
N GLU A 282 18.83 7.78 -1.28
CA GLU A 282 18.95 6.90 -0.11
C GLU A 282 18.19 5.58 -0.35
N ARG A 283 16.97 5.70 -0.88
CA ARG A 283 16.08 4.60 -1.31
C ARG A 283 15.34 4.99 -2.57
N GLY A 284 14.94 4.01 -3.36
CA GLY A 284 14.20 4.26 -4.58
C GLY A 284 14.24 3.08 -5.54
N PHE A 285 14.10 3.36 -6.82
CA PHE A 285 14.19 2.34 -7.87
C PHE A 285 15.38 2.58 -8.79
N LEU A 286 16.07 1.49 -9.12
CA LEU A 286 16.80 1.37 -10.38
C LEU A 286 15.91 0.60 -11.35
N ALA A 287 15.85 1.05 -12.60
CA ALA A 287 14.97 0.44 -13.59
C ALA A 287 15.66 0.28 -14.94
N ALA A 288 15.05 -0.52 -15.82
CA ALA A 288 15.34 -0.45 -17.24
C ALA A 288 15.09 1.00 -17.73
N PRO A 289 15.91 1.53 -18.65
CA PRO A 289 15.75 2.88 -19.16
C PRO A 289 14.32 3.17 -19.67
N ASP A 290 13.80 4.35 -19.33
CA ASP A 290 12.50 4.89 -19.73
C ASP A 290 11.28 4.00 -19.41
N SER A 291 11.45 3.04 -18.48
CA SER A 291 10.45 1.98 -18.22
C SER A 291 9.47 2.29 -17.09
N LEU A 292 9.78 3.27 -16.23
CA LEU A 292 8.91 3.66 -15.10
C LEU A 292 8.28 5.03 -15.32
N PRO A 293 6.95 5.16 -15.09
CA PRO A 293 6.31 6.45 -15.14
C PRO A 293 6.71 7.30 -13.94
N ILE A 294 6.77 8.61 -14.18
CA ILE A 294 7.02 9.65 -13.19
C ILE A 294 5.76 10.52 -13.16
N PHE A 295 5.15 10.68 -11.99
CA PHE A 295 3.84 11.32 -11.88
C PHE A 295 3.66 12.11 -10.58
N GLN A 296 2.70 13.04 -10.59
CA GLN A 296 2.33 13.87 -9.42
C GLN A 296 0.88 13.67 -8.98
N ALA A 297 0.09 12.94 -9.76
CA ALA A 297 -1.22 12.43 -9.34
C ALA A 297 -1.46 11.04 -9.95
N CYS A 298 -2.32 10.25 -9.32
CA CYS A 298 -2.74 8.96 -9.86
C CYS A 298 -4.18 8.63 -9.48
N LEU A 299 -4.83 7.83 -10.33
CA LEU A 299 -6.13 7.23 -10.06
C LEU A 299 -5.90 5.81 -9.55
N LEU A 300 -6.32 5.56 -8.32
CA LEU A 300 -6.33 4.23 -7.75
C LEU A 300 -7.56 3.46 -8.19
N THR A 301 -7.36 2.17 -8.45
CA THR A 301 -8.42 1.18 -8.66
C THR A 301 -8.42 0.17 -7.53
N ASP A 302 -9.51 -0.60 -7.41
CA ASP A 302 -9.71 -1.63 -6.39
C ASP A 302 -9.50 -1.08 -4.97
N VAL A 303 -9.96 0.15 -4.73
CA VAL A 303 -9.76 0.82 -3.45
C VAL A 303 -10.63 0.16 -2.40
N LYS A 304 -10.00 -0.22 -1.29
CA LYS A 304 -10.68 -0.83 -0.15
C LYS A 304 -10.29 -0.10 1.13
N ARG A 305 -11.28 0.07 2.00
CA ARG A 305 -11.08 0.58 3.34
C ARG A 305 -10.43 -0.50 4.22
N VAL A 306 -9.50 -0.10 5.07
CA VAL A 306 -8.98 -0.97 6.13
C VAL A 306 -10.03 -1.08 7.25
N PRO A 307 -10.58 -2.27 7.56
CA PRO A 307 -11.70 -2.40 8.50
C PRO A 307 -11.40 -1.89 9.92
N TYR A 308 -10.14 -1.97 10.33
CA TYR A 308 -9.69 -1.55 11.67
C TYR A 308 -9.51 -0.03 11.80
N PHE A 309 -9.61 0.72 10.70
CA PHE A 309 -9.52 2.18 10.70
C PHE A 309 -10.87 2.82 11.06
N LYS A 310 -10.91 3.49 12.21
CA LYS A 310 -12.14 4.13 12.72
C LYS A 310 -12.43 5.52 12.15
N GLY A 311 -11.44 6.18 11.54
CA GLY A 311 -11.62 7.54 10.99
C GLY A 311 -12.45 7.56 9.70
N PRO A 312 -13.03 8.71 9.32
CA PRO A 312 -13.66 8.86 8.01
C PRO A 312 -12.60 8.93 6.90
N LEU A 313 -12.99 8.49 5.71
CA LEU A 313 -12.25 8.69 4.46
C LEU A 313 -13.04 9.69 3.61
N SER A 314 -12.93 10.98 3.93
CA SER A 314 -13.68 12.02 3.21
C SER A 314 -12.83 12.60 2.08
N SER A 315 -13.46 12.90 0.95
CA SER A 315 -12.83 13.62 -0.14
C SER A 315 -12.23 14.94 0.34
N LYS A 316 -11.12 15.34 -0.29
CA LYS A 316 -10.25 16.47 0.05
C LYS A 316 -9.44 16.33 1.34
N GLN A 317 -9.60 15.26 2.11
CA GLN A 317 -8.71 14.99 3.24
C GLN A 317 -7.32 14.59 2.76
N ARG A 318 -6.32 14.85 3.61
CA ARG A 318 -4.93 14.46 3.38
C ARG A 318 -4.58 13.20 4.16
N PHE A 319 -3.87 12.30 3.51
CA PHE A 319 -3.34 11.08 4.11
C PHE A 319 -1.87 10.94 3.74
N HIS A 320 -1.11 10.27 4.60
CA HIS A 320 0.20 9.77 4.23
C HIS A 320 -0.02 8.56 3.32
N VAL A 321 0.46 8.65 2.09
CA VAL A 321 0.28 7.61 1.08
C VAL A 321 1.63 7.03 0.73
N SER A 322 1.77 5.73 0.94
CA SER A 322 2.94 4.94 0.58
C SER A 322 2.72 4.29 -0.78
N ILE A 323 3.63 4.56 -1.74
CA ILE A 323 3.65 3.96 -3.08
C ILE A 323 5.10 3.57 -3.41
N GLY A 324 5.32 2.30 -3.73
CA GLY A 324 6.67 1.80 -4.03
C GLY A 324 7.61 1.94 -2.83
N GLN A 325 8.60 2.83 -2.94
CA GLN A 325 9.58 3.13 -1.88
C GLN A 325 9.33 4.51 -1.23
N ASP A 326 8.36 5.27 -1.71
CA ASP A 326 8.10 6.64 -1.27
C ASP A 326 6.87 6.69 -0.35
N THR A 327 6.84 7.66 0.56
CA THR A 327 5.65 8.00 1.33
C THR A 327 5.50 9.51 1.43
N LEU A 328 4.47 10.03 0.77
CA LEU A 328 4.17 11.47 0.68
C LEU A 328 2.77 11.75 1.22
N LEU A 329 2.48 13.00 1.56
CA LEU A 329 1.10 13.41 1.78
C LEU A 329 0.39 13.55 0.45
N ALA A 330 -0.83 13.02 0.37
CA ALA A 330 -1.70 13.18 -0.78
C ALA A 330 -3.11 13.56 -0.35
N ARG A 331 -3.75 14.41 -1.14
CA ARG A 331 -5.17 14.71 -1.05
C ARG A 331 -5.93 13.61 -1.78
N ILE A 332 -6.96 13.06 -1.12
CA ILE A 332 -7.81 12.03 -1.71
C ILE A 332 -9.08 12.64 -2.31
N THR A 333 -9.59 12.06 -3.39
CA THR A 333 -10.95 12.29 -3.90
C THR A 333 -11.58 10.94 -4.18
N CYS A 334 -12.68 10.63 -3.47
CA CYS A 334 -13.41 9.37 -3.59
C CYS A 334 -14.30 9.43 -4.85
N LEU A 335 -14.17 8.43 -5.70
CA LEU A 335 -14.85 8.36 -6.99
C LEU A 335 -15.58 7.02 -7.10
N ARG A 336 -16.78 7.07 -7.68
CA ARG A 336 -17.54 5.89 -8.08
C ARG A 336 -17.50 5.80 -9.60
N ARG A 337 -16.96 4.70 -10.13
CA ARG A 337 -17.00 4.44 -11.57
C ARG A 337 -18.45 4.17 -11.99
N THR A 338 -18.91 4.80 -13.07
CA THR A 338 -20.31 4.70 -13.52
C THR A 338 -20.44 4.11 -14.91
N SER A 339 -20.62 4.95 -15.93
CA SER A 339 -20.82 4.51 -17.31
C SER A 339 -19.55 4.59 -18.14
N LYS A 340 -19.48 3.70 -19.12
CA LYS A 340 -18.41 3.65 -20.11
C LYS A 340 -18.77 4.57 -21.26
N ILE A 341 -17.90 5.52 -21.58
CA ILE A 341 -18.01 6.39 -22.75
C ILE A 341 -17.07 5.88 -23.83
N THR A 342 -17.60 5.72 -25.04
CA THR A 342 -16.76 5.51 -26.23
C THR A 342 -16.31 6.87 -26.76
N LYS A 343 -15.00 7.14 -26.76
CA LYS A 343 -14.41 8.31 -27.43
C LYS A 343 -13.57 7.87 -28.63
N ILE A 344 -13.35 8.79 -29.56
CA ILE A 344 -12.40 8.59 -30.65
C ILE A 344 -11.01 8.44 -30.02
N GLY A 345 -10.45 7.23 -30.03
CA GLY A 345 -9.16 6.90 -29.42
C GLY A 345 -9.19 5.96 -28.21
N GLY A 346 -10.37 5.50 -27.76
CA GLY A 346 -10.48 4.47 -26.73
C GLY A 346 -11.74 4.54 -25.88
N GLU A 347 -11.76 3.73 -24.83
CA GLU A 347 -12.84 3.66 -23.85
C GLU A 347 -12.47 4.51 -22.63
N GLU A 348 -13.32 5.45 -22.25
CA GLU A 348 -13.21 6.19 -20.99
C GLU A 348 -14.38 5.85 -20.07
N PHE A 349 -14.26 6.18 -18.79
CA PHE A 349 -15.34 6.01 -17.80
C PHE A 349 -15.72 7.36 -17.23
N GLU A 350 -17.00 7.53 -16.91
CA GLU A 350 -17.49 8.64 -16.07
C GLU A 350 -17.36 8.30 -14.60
N TYR A 351 -17.05 9.33 -13.82
CA TYR A 351 -16.82 9.22 -12.39
C TYR A 351 -17.80 10.10 -11.64
N GLU A 352 -18.60 9.50 -10.77
CA GLU A 352 -19.37 10.27 -9.81
C GLU A 352 -18.48 10.60 -8.61
N TYR A 353 -18.40 11.89 -8.27
CA TYR A 353 -17.72 12.34 -7.06
C TYR A 353 -18.55 11.97 -5.82
N SER A 354 -17.88 11.39 -4.82
CA SER A 354 -18.45 11.18 -3.49
C SER A 354 -17.77 12.09 -2.45
N GLU A 355 -18.54 12.65 -1.50
CA GLU A 355 -17.95 13.39 -0.37
C GLU A 355 -17.22 12.47 0.62
N GLN A 356 -17.60 11.18 0.67
CA GLN A 356 -17.00 10.20 1.57
C GLN A 356 -16.94 8.80 0.93
N PHE A 357 -15.86 8.08 1.18
CA PHE A 357 -15.74 6.68 0.79
C PHE A 357 -16.83 5.84 1.46
N THR A 358 -17.51 5.03 0.66
CA THR A 358 -18.47 4.01 1.07
C THR A 358 -18.12 2.70 0.37
N ASP A 359 -18.29 1.58 1.06
CA ASP A 359 -18.16 0.22 0.54
C ASP A 359 -19.52 -0.49 0.42
N GLU A 360 -20.62 0.24 0.55
CA GLU A 360 -21.98 -0.28 0.43
C GLU A 360 -22.29 -0.76 -1.00
N GLU A 361 -22.96 -1.91 -1.12
CA GLU A 361 -23.34 -2.48 -2.41
C GLU A 361 -24.16 -1.48 -3.25
N GLY A 362 -23.74 -1.25 -4.49
CA GLY A 362 -24.36 -0.30 -5.41
C GLY A 362 -23.90 1.17 -5.26
N GLN A 363 -23.27 1.53 -4.14
CA GLN A 363 -22.71 2.88 -3.90
C GLN A 363 -21.19 2.89 -3.71
N SER A 364 -20.56 1.70 -3.72
CA SER A 364 -19.14 1.52 -3.43
C SER A 364 -18.23 2.45 -4.25
N CYS A 365 -17.33 3.14 -3.56
CA CYS A 365 -16.24 3.88 -4.16
C CYS A 365 -15.12 2.89 -4.49
N ASP A 366 -15.08 2.39 -5.72
CA ASP A 366 -14.05 1.47 -6.19
C ASP A 366 -12.75 2.18 -6.62
N GLU A 367 -12.81 3.50 -6.77
CA GLU A 367 -11.70 4.33 -7.20
C GLU A 367 -11.42 5.55 -6.32
N MET A 368 -10.17 5.99 -6.34
CA MET A 368 -9.73 7.15 -5.58
C MET A 368 -8.66 7.91 -6.34
N LEU A 369 -8.92 9.18 -6.63
CA LEU A 369 -7.90 10.08 -7.18
C LEU A 369 -7.01 10.56 -6.03
N LEU A 370 -5.70 10.43 -6.23
CA LEU A 370 -4.67 10.93 -5.33
C LEU A 370 -3.91 12.07 -6.00
N GLU A 371 -3.83 13.19 -5.29
CA GLU A 371 -3.04 14.35 -5.69
C GLU A 371 -1.95 14.57 -4.64
N PHE A 372 -0.68 14.37 -5.03
CA PHE A 372 0.44 14.47 -4.10
C PHE A 372 0.80 15.92 -3.84
N ASP A 373 1.06 16.26 -2.58
CA ASP A 373 1.48 17.61 -2.21
C ASP A 373 2.89 17.89 -2.78
N ALA A 374 3.02 18.94 -3.58
CA ALA A 374 4.30 19.41 -4.10
C ALA A 374 5.04 20.24 -3.04
N PHE A 375 5.63 19.59 -2.02
CA PHE A 375 6.42 20.29 -1.01
C PHE A 375 7.75 20.84 -1.56
N SER A 376 8.22 20.35 -2.71
CA SER A 376 9.33 20.89 -3.47
C SER A 376 9.12 20.64 -4.97
N SER A 377 9.83 21.38 -5.83
CA SER A 377 9.85 21.16 -7.30
C SER A 377 10.33 19.76 -7.72
N SER A 378 10.72 18.91 -6.76
CA SER A 378 11.29 17.57 -6.97
C SER A 378 10.40 16.45 -6.43
N SER A 379 9.23 16.76 -5.85
CA SER A 379 8.33 15.76 -5.27
C SER A 379 7.53 15.04 -6.36
N VAL A 380 8.21 14.12 -7.07
CA VAL A 380 7.63 13.23 -8.06
C VAL A 380 7.54 11.82 -7.50
N ILE A 381 6.49 11.08 -7.86
CA ILE A 381 6.36 9.66 -7.55
C ILE A 381 6.90 8.85 -8.72
N VAL A 382 7.68 7.82 -8.41
CA VAL A 382 8.13 6.82 -9.37
C VAL A 382 7.63 5.46 -8.94
N ALA A 383 6.67 4.91 -9.69
CA ALA A 383 6.12 3.59 -9.41
C ALA A 383 5.47 2.98 -10.65
N PRO A 384 5.54 1.65 -10.85
CA PRO A 384 4.85 1.02 -11.96
C PRO A 384 3.33 1.05 -11.79
N LEU A 385 2.60 0.95 -12.91
CA LEU A 385 1.17 0.65 -12.88
C LEU A 385 0.91 -0.68 -12.15
N GLY A 386 -0.22 -0.77 -11.46
CA GLY A 386 -0.60 -1.89 -10.61
C GLY A 386 0.07 -1.93 -9.24
N SER A 387 1.00 -0.99 -8.95
CA SER A 387 1.65 -0.89 -7.63
C SER A 387 0.62 -0.79 -6.52
N LEU A 388 0.86 -1.52 -5.43
CA LEU A 388 0.09 -1.38 -4.21
C LEU A 388 0.31 0.02 -3.63
N VAL A 389 -0.79 0.62 -3.19
CA VAL A 389 -0.84 1.91 -2.51
C VAL A 389 -1.49 1.71 -1.16
N ILE A 390 -0.89 2.26 -0.11
CA ILE A 390 -1.42 2.21 1.25
C ILE A 390 -1.56 3.65 1.78
N GLY A 391 -2.78 4.03 2.14
CA GLY A 391 -3.07 5.28 2.85
C GLY A 391 -3.01 5.07 4.36
N ALA A 392 -2.51 6.06 5.09
CA ALA A 392 -2.42 6.03 6.54
C ALA A 392 -2.52 7.44 7.17
N ARG A 393 -2.96 7.50 8.42
CA ARG A 393 -2.87 8.70 9.28
C ARG A 393 -1.72 8.55 10.27
N LEU A 394 -0.55 9.06 9.89
CA LEU A 394 0.71 8.94 10.66
C LEU A 394 1.01 10.16 11.54
N ASP A 395 0.15 11.16 11.48
CA ASP A 395 0.12 12.39 12.28
C ASP A 395 -0.53 12.17 13.66
N THR A 396 -1.23 11.06 13.86
CA THR A 396 -1.81 10.66 15.14
C THR A 396 -0.73 10.22 16.14
N ASP A 397 -0.98 10.41 17.43
CA ASP A 397 -0.06 9.98 18.49
C ASP A 397 0.22 8.47 18.35
N SER A 398 1.51 8.14 18.26
CA SER A 398 2.05 6.79 18.19
C SER A 398 1.58 5.84 19.29
N ASN A 399 1.14 6.38 20.43
CA ASN A 399 0.63 5.60 21.56
C ASN A 399 -0.88 5.30 21.47
N THR A 400 -1.58 5.84 20.46
CA THR A 400 -3.01 5.60 20.29
C THR A 400 -3.25 4.13 19.94
N PRO A 401 -4.18 3.43 20.62
CA PRO A 401 -4.45 2.01 20.37
C PRO A 401 -5.23 1.76 19.06
N ALA A 402 -5.39 2.75 18.19
CA ALA A 402 -6.14 2.65 16.95
C ALA A 402 -5.22 2.32 15.76
N CYS A 403 -5.72 1.54 14.80
CA CYS A 403 -5.02 1.30 13.55
C CYS A 403 -4.88 2.61 12.76
N ARG A 404 -3.69 2.86 12.23
CA ARG A 404 -3.39 4.08 11.45
C ARG A 404 -3.50 3.87 9.95
N LEU A 405 -3.42 2.62 9.49
CA LEU A 405 -3.62 2.26 8.08
C LEU A 405 -5.11 2.44 7.75
N SER A 406 -5.42 3.21 6.70
CA SER A 406 -6.77 3.70 6.46
C SER A 406 -7.43 3.10 5.22
N PHE A 407 -6.70 2.98 4.11
CA PHE A 407 -7.17 2.36 2.87
C PHE A 407 -5.99 1.75 2.10
N HIS A 408 -6.30 0.89 1.14
CA HIS A 408 -5.34 0.43 0.16
C HIS A 408 -5.99 0.34 -1.24
N GLY A 409 -5.17 0.36 -2.28
CA GLY A 409 -5.62 0.24 -3.68
C GLY A 409 -4.44 -0.02 -4.60
N ARG A 410 -4.67 0.00 -5.92
CA ARG A 410 -3.62 -0.17 -6.93
C ARG A 410 -3.55 1.01 -7.87
N VAL A 411 -2.34 1.39 -8.29
CA VAL A 411 -2.16 2.46 -9.29
C VAL A 411 -2.76 2.03 -10.62
N GLY A 412 -3.90 2.59 -11.02
CA GLY A 412 -4.55 2.28 -12.29
C GLY A 412 -4.10 3.20 -13.43
N ARG A 413 -4.17 4.52 -13.21
CA ARG A 413 -3.76 5.55 -14.17
C ARG A 413 -2.88 6.59 -13.48
N VAL A 414 -1.91 7.14 -14.20
CA VAL A 414 -0.96 8.13 -13.69
C VAL A 414 -1.06 9.44 -14.47
N PHE A 415 -0.74 10.55 -13.81
CA PHE A 415 -0.82 11.91 -14.34
C PHE A 415 0.48 12.64 -14.06
N VAL A 416 1.18 13.07 -15.11
CA VAL A 416 2.53 13.66 -15.00
C VAL A 416 2.44 14.99 -14.27
N SER A 417 1.53 15.86 -14.69
CA SER A 417 1.20 17.11 -14.02
C SER A 417 -0.03 16.93 -13.10
N PRO A 418 -0.10 17.65 -11.98
CA PRO A 418 -1.29 17.66 -11.13
C PRO A 418 -2.51 18.20 -11.87
N ASP A 419 -2.38 18.93 -12.97
CA ASP A 419 -3.55 19.42 -13.72
C ASP A 419 -4.06 18.43 -14.78
N ASP A 420 -3.27 17.42 -15.15
CA ASP A 420 -3.65 16.46 -16.20
C ASP A 420 -4.87 15.62 -15.78
N HIS A 421 -5.08 15.39 -14.48
CA HIS A 421 -6.23 14.64 -13.98
C HIS A 421 -7.56 15.36 -14.23
N ARG A 422 -7.55 16.67 -14.54
CA ARG A 422 -8.77 17.43 -14.87
C ARG A 422 -9.43 16.95 -16.16
N SER A 423 -8.73 16.13 -16.96
CA SER A 423 -9.33 15.45 -18.10
C SER A 423 -10.31 14.34 -17.70
N LEU A 424 -10.28 13.88 -16.44
CA LEU A 424 -11.21 12.86 -15.96
C LEU A 424 -12.64 13.44 -15.95
N PRO A 425 -13.62 12.78 -16.59
CA PRO A 425 -15.01 13.22 -16.60
C PRO A 425 -15.66 12.93 -15.23
N ILE A 426 -15.38 13.80 -14.27
CA ILE A 426 -15.92 13.72 -12.90
C ILE A 426 -17.14 14.64 -12.78
N TYR A 427 -18.27 14.10 -12.33
CA TYR A 427 -19.49 14.86 -12.12
C TYR A 427 -20.00 14.76 -10.68
N ARG A 428 -20.93 15.66 -10.31
CA ARG A 428 -21.65 15.66 -9.02
C ARG A 428 -23.13 15.80 -9.28
N HIS A 429 -23.97 15.00 -8.63
CA HIS A 429 -25.40 15.27 -8.61
C HIS A 429 -25.67 16.55 -7.82
N LYS A 430 -26.34 17.51 -8.47
CA LYS A 430 -26.83 18.73 -7.83
C LYS A 430 -28.34 18.76 -7.96
N ALA A 431 -29.02 18.62 -6.83
CA ALA A 431 -30.46 18.86 -6.75
C ALA A 431 -30.70 20.29 -6.25
N ARG A 432 -31.64 20.99 -6.89
CA ARG A 432 -32.14 22.28 -6.42
C ARG A 432 -33.66 22.18 -6.32
N ARG A 433 -34.23 22.81 -5.29
CA ARG A 433 -35.67 22.91 -5.11
C ARG A 433 -36.06 24.37 -5.12
N GLY A 434 -37.17 24.66 -5.78
CA GLY A 434 -37.80 25.96 -5.81
C GLY A 434 -39.29 25.82 -5.53
N GLU A 435 -39.95 26.94 -5.33
CA GLU A 435 -41.38 27.00 -5.07
C GLU A 435 -42.08 27.63 -6.26
N VAL A 436 -43.22 27.07 -6.65
CA VAL A 436 -44.11 27.74 -7.60
C VAL A 436 -44.70 28.96 -6.90
N GLU A 437 -44.25 30.14 -7.31
CA GLU A 437 -44.75 31.40 -6.77
C GLU A 437 -46.09 31.79 -7.40
N ARG A 438 -46.22 31.56 -8.71
CA ARG A 438 -47.41 31.93 -9.46
C ARG A 438 -47.63 31.00 -10.64
N VAL A 439 -48.81 30.41 -10.74
CA VAL A 439 -49.27 29.78 -11.97
C VAL A 439 -49.76 30.89 -12.91
N VAL A 440 -49.19 30.97 -14.13
CA VAL A 440 -49.53 32.00 -15.12
C VAL A 440 -50.70 31.53 -15.97
N ASP A 441 -50.65 30.29 -16.45
CA ASP A 441 -51.69 29.64 -17.23
C ASP A 441 -51.57 28.11 -17.06
N ALA A 442 -52.37 27.35 -17.83
CA ALA A 442 -52.41 25.88 -17.75
C ALA A 442 -51.04 25.20 -18.01
N ARG A 443 -50.10 25.88 -18.69
CA ARG A 443 -48.81 25.34 -19.09
C ARG A 443 -47.62 26.11 -18.55
N ASN A 444 -47.81 27.28 -17.94
CA ASN A 444 -46.69 28.12 -17.51
C ASN A 444 -46.80 28.48 -16.04
N CYS A 445 -45.68 28.38 -15.32
CA CYS A 445 -45.56 28.82 -13.95
C CYS A 445 -44.27 29.61 -13.71
N ILE A 446 -44.31 30.49 -12.71
CA ILE A 446 -43.16 31.24 -12.22
C ILE A 446 -42.65 30.53 -10.97
N VAL A 447 -41.40 30.11 -11.00
CA VAL A 447 -40.72 29.44 -9.88
C VAL A 447 -39.71 30.38 -9.25
N ARG A 448 -39.73 30.46 -7.92
CA ARG A 448 -38.75 31.21 -7.11
C ARG A 448 -37.83 30.26 -6.35
N GLY A 449 -36.64 30.74 -5.99
CA GLY A 449 -35.71 30.00 -5.13
C GLY A 449 -34.89 28.89 -5.81
N LEU A 450 -35.19 28.55 -7.08
CA LEU A 450 -34.45 27.54 -7.83
C LEU A 450 -33.06 28.04 -8.31
N PHE A 451 -32.95 29.35 -8.58
CA PHE A 451 -31.76 30.01 -9.12
C PHE A 451 -31.44 31.30 -8.37
N LYS A 452 -30.17 31.73 -8.41
CA LYS A 452 -29.73 33.04 -7.90
C LYS A 452 -29.90 34.10 -8.99
N ARG A 453 -29.97 35.38 -8.60
CA ARG A 453 -30.06 36.51 -9.55
C ARG A 453 -28.95 36.53 -10.61
N GLU A 454 -27.74 36.13 -10.24
CA GLU A 454 -26.53 36.12 -11.09
C GLU A 454 -26.40 34.84 -11.95
N THR A 455 -27.46 34.04 -12.06
CA THR A 455 -27.42 32.79 -12.81
C THR A 455 -27.24 33.04 -14.30
N ASN A 456 -26.26 32.40 -14.92
CA ASN A 456 -26.15 32.36 -16.38
C ASN A 456 -27.23 31.41 -16.95
N TRP A 457 -28.26 31.98 -17.58
CA TRP A 457 -29.42 31.23 -18.06
C TRP A 457 -29.13 30.34 -19.26
N ASP A 458 -28.10 30.64 -20.06
CA ASP A 458 -27.72 29.84 -21.22
C ASP A 458 -27.38 28.39 -20.85
N ILE A 459 -27.00 28.16 -19.59
CA ILE A 459 -26.65 26.83 -19.05
C ILE A 459 -27.90 26.02 -18.67
N PHE A 460 -29.01 26.68 -18.29
CA PHE A 460 -30.16 26.04 -17.65
C PHE A 460 -31.44 26.09 -18.47
N THR A 461 -31.55 26.99 -19.44
CA THR A 461 -32.68 27.03 -20.38
C THR A 461 -32.74 25.72 -21.17
N GLY A 462 -33.94 25.14 -21.26
CA GLY A 462 -34.16 23.85 -21.93
C GLY A 462 -33.96 22.62 -21.02
N LEU A 463 -33.45 22.78 -19.80
CA LEU A 463 -33.35 21.66 -18.87
C LEU A 463 -34.72 21.26 -18.30
N SER A 464 -34.93 19.96 -18.16
CA SER A 464 -36.12 19.39 -17.56
C SER A 464 -36.19 19.66 -16.06
N VAL A 465 -37.38 19.95 -15.56
CA VAL A 465 -37.71 20.10 -14.14
C VAL A 465 -38.95 19.28 -13.82
N THR A 466 -39.07 18.82 -12.58
CA THR A 466 -40.25 18.08 -12.12
C THR A 466 -40.92 18.86 -11.01
N LEU A 467 -42.21 19.10 -11.15
CA LEU A 467 -43.06 19.66 -10.10
C LEU A 467 -43.72 18.51 -9.35
N SER A 468 -43.60 18.52 -8.02
CA SER A 468 -44.29 17.58 -7.13
C SER A 468 -45.25 18.35 -6.22
N ASN A 469 -46.48 17.88 -6.09
CA ASN A 469 -47.45 18.48 -5.18
C ASN A 469 -47.21 17.95 -3.75
N THR A 470 -46.36 18.62 -2.96
CA THR A 470 -46.22 18.31 -1.52
C THR A 470 -47.08 19.29 -0.73
N SER A 471 -48.37 18.99 -0.56
CA SER A 471 -49.20 19.68 0.44
C SER A 471 -48.81 19.22 1.85
N PRO A 472 -48.60 20.12 2.84
CA PRO A 472 -48.37 19.72 4.24
C PRO A 472 -49.64 19.25 4.97
N VAL A 473 -50.79 19.21 4.30
CA VAL A 473 -52.09 19.01 4.93
C VAL A 473 -52.87 17.95 4.16
N GLY A 474 -53.00 16.77 4.78
CA GLY A 474 -54.08 15.80 4.59
C GLY A 474 -54.26 15.21 3.18
N ASP A 475 -53.56 14.11 2.89
CA ASP A 475 -54.15 12.85 2.40
C ASP A 475 -53.02 11.85 2.18
N ALA A 476 -53.01 10.78 2.97
CA ALA A 476 -51.93 9.78 2.97
C ALA A 476 -52.00 8.77 1.81
N ASP A 477 -53.04 8.85 0.97
CA ASP A 477 -53.36 7.85 -0.07
C ASP A 477 -53.43 8.42 -1.51
N ALA A 478 -53.01 9.67 -1.75
CA ALA A 478 -52.92 10.22 -3.10
C ALA A 478 -51.50 10.06 -3.66
N ASP A 479 -51.36 9.31 -4.76
CA ASP A 479 -50.10 9.25 -5.51
C ASP A 479 -49.63 10.67 -5.86
N PRO A 480 -48.38 11.05 -5.55
CA PRO A 480 -47.91 12.39 -5.82
C PRO A 480 -47.91 12.66 -7.32
N LEU A 481 -48.87 13.47 -7.78
CA LEU A 481 -48.91 13.96 -9.15
C LEU A 481 -47.59 14.69 -9.44
N SER A 482 -46.76 14.07 -10.29
CA SER A 482 -45.51 14.63 -10.76
C SER A 482 -45.69 15.14 -12.18
N ILE A 483 -45.52 16.45 -12.36
CA ILE A 483 -45.66 17.10 -13.66
C ILE A 483 -44.26 17.47 -14.14
N SER A 484 -43.85 16.94 -15.28
CA SER A 484 -42.58 17.33 -15.90
C SER A 484 -42.74 18.69 -16.60
N GLY A 485 -41.67 19.46 -16.68
CA GLY A 485 -41.63 20.75 -17.37
C GLY A 485 -40.21 21.10 -17.81
N VAL A 486 -40.05 22.26 -18.41
CA VAL A 486 -38.79 22.77 -18.97
C VAL A 486 -38.57 24.20 -18.52
N VAL A 487 -37.34 24.54 -18.15
CA VAL A 487 -36.96 25.92 -17.83
C VAL A 487 -36.89 26.76 -19.11
N GLU A 488 -37.66 27.85 -19.19
CA GLU A 488 -37.66 28.75 -20.35
C GLU A 488 -36.73 29.96 -20.20
N GLY A 489 -36.39 30.32 -18.97
CA GLY A 489 -35.45 31.40 -18.68
C GLY A 489 -35.88 32.28 -17.51
N SER A 490 -35.22 33.43 -17.37
CA SER A 490 -35.43 34.36 -16.25
C SER A 490 -36.82 35.01 -16.26
N PHE A 491 -37.36 35.30 -15.07
CA PHE A 491 -38.53 36.15 -14.87
C PHE A 491 -38.18 37.34 -13.96
N GLY A 492 -37.96 38.50 -14.58
CA GLY A 492 -37.60 39.73 -13.85
C GLY A 492 -36.20 39.68 -13.21
N GLN A 493 -35.92 40.58 -12.26
CA GLN A 493 -34.59 40.77 -11.67
C GLN A 493 -34.32 39.96 -10.38
N SER A 494 -35.22 39.05 -9.99
CA SER A 494 -35.23 38.43 -8.65
C SER A 494 -34.81 36.95 -8.62
N GLY A 495 -34.13 36.46 -9.65
CA GLY A 495 -33.70 35.04 -9.72
C GLY A 495 -34.84 34.05 -9.91
N LYS A 496 -36.04 34.54 -10.27
CA LYS A 496 -37.19 33.71 -10.64
C LYS A 496 -37.01 33.19 -12.06
N CYS A 497 -37.60 32.04 -12.35
CA CYS A 497 -37.65 31.50 -13.71
C CYS A 497 -39.08 31.22 -14.16
N ARG A 498 -39.28 31.27 -15.48
CA ARG A 498 -40.44 30.67 -16.13
C ARG A 498 -40.17 29.20 -16.35
N VAL A 499 -41.14 28.36 -16.00
CA VAL A 499 -41.15 26.93 -16.28
C VAL A 499 -42.39 26.63 -17.09
N ARG A 500 -42.21 25.94 -18.22
CA ARG A 500 -43.29 25.43 -19.04
C ARG A 500 -43.52 23.96 -18.73
N LEU A 501 -44.72 23.62 -18.31
CA LEU A 501 -45.16 22.26 -17.99
C LEU A 501 -45.43 21.47 -19.27
N ASN A 502 -45.11 20.18 -19.24
CA ASN A 502 -45.40 19.22 -20.28
C ASN A 502 -46.76 18.56 -19.97
N GLY A 503 -47.75 18.79 -20.83
CA GLY A 503 -49.15 18.37 -20.65
C GLY A 503 -50.10 19.42 -21.23
#